data_AF-A0A6L5YFX4-F1
#
_entry.id   AF-A0A6L5YFX4-F1
#
_cell.length_a   1.000
_cell.length_b   1.000
_cell.length_c   1.000
_cell.angle_alpha   90.00
_cell.angle_beta   90.00
_cell.angle_gamma   90.00
#
_symmetry.space_group_name_H-M   'P 1'
#
loop_
_entity.id
_entity.type
_entity.pdbx_description
1 polymer ?
#
loop_
_entity_poly.entity_id
_entity_poly.type
_entity_poly.pdbx_seq_one_letter_code
_entity_poly.pdbx_strand_id
1 'polypeptide(L)'
;MDDTIVTIYRKAQMEIVSCLAGIDDAIAEETGFYDAGYVQSQVKRIQKELRTAPAEQHQKLFFHLIFWMSNSFAGLDDCEKLAEGYDFPFMECVEALKEYHAGHDDRALELLEAHYRKYKSVEGHFLVNKVFGLLWAEKGFGQKAIPFLTYALQLKPDDEECLKTLKKCYEQQNNVTGKKVVEEILEMFD
;
A
#
# COMPACT_ATOMS: atom_id res chain seq x y z
N MET A 1 -4.85 12.69 22.50
CA MET A 1 -5.34 11.37 22.07
C MET A 1 -4.78 10.41 23.10
N ASP A 2 -5.63 9.70 23.82
CA ASP A 2 -5.21 8.89 24.98
C ASP A 2 -4.26 7.77 24.50
N ASP A 3 -3.08 7.66 25.09
CA ASP A 3 -2.09 6.62 24.75
C ASP A 3 -2.69 5.20 24.83
N THR A 4 -3.72 5.03 25.65
CA THR A 4 -4.53 3.82 25.78
C THR A 4 -5.27 3.47 24.48
N ILE A 5 -5.87 4.45 23.79
CA ILE A 5 -6.61 4.22 22.53
C ILE A 5 -5.64 3.80 21.42
N VAL A 6 -4.50 4.48 21.31
CA VAL A 6 -3.46 4.15 20.32
C VAL A 6 -2.91 2.74 20.57
N THR A 7 -2.69 2.37 21.83
CA THR A 7 -2.21 1.04 22.20
C THR A 7 -3.23 -0.05 21.88
N ILE A 8 -4.51 0.16 22.18
CA ILE A 8 -5.58 -0.78 21.85
C ILE A 8 -5.70 -0.95 20.34
N TYR A 9 -5.69 0.14 19.59
CA TYR A 9 -5.80 0.11 18.13
C TYR A 9 -4.60 -0.63 17.49
N ARG A 10 -3.37 -0.36 17.93
CA ARG A 10 -2.19 -1.11 17.46
C ARG A 10 -2.27 -2.59 17.79
N LYS A 11 -2.80 -2.94 18.96
CA LYS A 11 -3.02 -4.34 19.33
C LYS A 11 -4.02 -5.02 18.38
N ALA A 12 -5.12 -4.35 18.04
CA ALA A 12 -6.08 -4.85 17.05
C ALA A 12 -5.44 -5.00 15.66
N GLN A 13 -4.64 -4.03 15.22
CA GLN A 13 -3.89 -4.13 13.96
C GLN A 13 -2.93 -5.32 13.93
N MET A 14 -2.19 -5.56 15.02
CA MET A 14 -1.31 -6.73 15.16
C MET A 14 -2.09 -8.05 15.16
N GLU A 15 -3.27 -8.08 15.78
CA GLU A 15 -4.15 -9.25 15.78
C GLU A 15 -4.60 -9.59 14.36
N ILE A 16 -4.99 -8.59 13.57
CA ILE A 16 -5.35 -8.77 12.16
C ILE A 16 -4.16 -9.31 11.35
N VAL A 17 -2.97 -8.72 11.51
CA VAL A 17 -1.76 -9.20 10.84
C VAL A 17 -1.44 -10.64 11.24
N SER A 18 -1.59 -10.99 12.52
CA SER A 18 -1.41 -12.36 13.01
C SER A 18 -2.41 -13.34 12.40
N CYS A 19 -3.67 -12.94 12.23
CA CYS A 19 -4.69 -13.75 11.56
C CYS A 19 -4.33 -13.99 10.08
N LEU A 20 -3.87 -12.95 9.38
CA LEU A 20 -3.47 -13.05 7.97
C LEU A 20 -2.16 -13.87 7.79
N ALA A 21 -1.23 -13.81 8.75
CA ALA A 21 0.01 -14.58 8.68
C ALA A 21 -0.23 -16.09 8.78
N GLY A 22 -1.37 -16.51 9.35
CA GLY A 22 -1.78 -17.91 9.37
C GLY A 22 -2.27 -18.45 8.02
N ILE A 23 -2.43 -17.60 6.99
CA ILE A 23 -2.96 -17.98 5.67
C ILE A 23 -2.05 -17.58 4.50
N ASP A 24 -1.08 -16.69 4.69
CA ASP A 24 -0.12 -16.26 3.67
C ASP A 24 1.28 -16.14 4.29
N ASP A 25 2.22 -16.98 3.81
CA ASP A 25 3.61 -16.99 4.28
C ASP A 25 4.40 -15.73 3.87
N ALA A 26 3.82 -14.87 3.01
CA ALA A 26 4.43 -13.61 2.57
C ALA A 26 4.33 -12.47 3.61
N ILE A 27 3.81 -12.73 4.81
CA ILE A 27 3.71 -11.75 5.89
C ILE A 27 5.00 -11.64 6.71
N ALA A 28 5.62 -10.46 6.71
CA ALA A 28 6.86 -10.20 7.43
C ALA A 28 6.67 -10.11 8.96
N GLU A 29 7.67 -10.55 9.73
CA GLU A 29 7.66 -10.57 11.21
C GLU A 29 7.65 -9.16 11.85
N GLU A 30 8.13 -8.13 11.16
CA GLU A 30 8.09 -6.72 11.60
C GLU A 30 7.21 -5.88 10.66
N THR A 31 6.02 -5.49 11.13
CA THR A 31 5.08 -4.65 10.38
C THR A 31 5.16 -3.18 10.80
N GLY A 32 5.39 -2.30 9.82
CA GLY A 32 5.21 -0.86 9.98
C GLY A 32 3.81 -0.46 9.55
N PHE A 33 2.95 -0.07 10.49
CA PHE A 33 1.58 0.36 10.16
C PHE A 33 1.57 1.74 9.48
N TYR A 34 0.82 1.85 8.40
CA TYR A 34 0.56 3.06 7.62
C TYR A 34 -0.77 3.67 8.03
N ASP A 35 -0.76 4.59 9.00
CA ASP A 35 -1.87 5.51 9.22
C ASP A 35 -1.60 6.87 8.56
N ALA A 36 -2.66 7.61 8.23
CA ALA A 36 -2.55 8.91 7.55
C ALA A 36 -1.71 9.93 8.35
N GLY A 37 -1.74 9.85 9.69
CA GLY A 37 -0.94 10.69 10.57
C GLY A 37 0.54 10.35 10.49
N TYR A 38 0.89 9.07 10.43
CA TYR A 38 2.25 8.59 10.26
C TYR A 38 2.82 9.06 8.91
N VAL A 39 2.10 8.87 7.80
CA VAL A 39 2.53 9.37 6.47
C VAL A 39 2.78 10.88 6.51
N GLN A 40 1.83 11.65 7.06
CA GLN A 40 1.99 13.11 7.21
C GLN A 40 3.19 13.49 8.08
N SER A 41 3.48 12.72 9.13
CA SER A 41 4.64 12.95 9.99
C SER A 41 5.96 12.73 9.24
N GLN A 42 6.05 11.67 8.42
CA GLN A 42 7.23 11.38 7.60
C GLN A 42 7.46 12.48 6.57
N VAL A 43 6.40 12.91 5.87
CA VAL A 43 6.41 14.03 4.92
C VAL A 43 6.94 15.30 5.58
N LYS A 44 6.38 15.70 6.74
CA LYS A 44 6.83 16.90 7.47
C LYS A 44 8.29 16.80 7.91
N ARG A 45 8.73 15.62 8.35
CA ARG A 45 10.13 15.39 8.76
C ARG A 45 11.08 15.58 7.59
N ILE A 46 10.79 14.95 6.45
CA ILE A 46 11.61 15.04 5.24
C ILE A 46 11.63 16.47 4.70
N GLN A 47 10.48 17.17 4.68
CA GLN A 47 10.42 18.58 4.29
C GLN A 47 11.27 19.48 5.18
N LYS A 48 11.35 19.19 6.49
CA LYS A 48 12.22 19.93 7.41
C LYS A 48 13.69 19.66 7.12
N GLU A 49 14.05 18.41 6.88
CA GLU A 49 15.42 17.99 6.54
C GLU A 49 15.90 18.60 5.23
N LEU A 50 15.04 18.60 4.20
CA LEU A 50 15.33 19.17 2.88
C LEU A 50 15.71 20.66 2.95
N ARG A 51 15.14 21.43 3.87
CA ARG A 51 15.47 22.85 4.06
C ARG A 51 16.91 23.10 4.53
N THR A 52 17.50 22.12 5.20
CA THR A 52 18.84 22.23 5.79
C THR A 52 19.87 21.33 5.12
N ALA A 53 19.43 20.37 4.33
CA ALA A 53 20.30 19.39 3.68
C ALA A 53 21.11 20.01 2.54
N PRO A 54 22.36 19.58 2.35
CA PRO A 54 23.15 19.96 1.19
C PRO A 54 22.53 19.39 -0.11
N ALA A 55 22.78 20.05 -1.23
CA ALA A 55 22.18 19.72 -2.53
C ALA A 55 22.43 18.26 -2.96
N GLU A 56 23.59 17.71 -2.62
CA GLU A 56 23.94 16.30 -2.86
C GLU A 56 23.00 15.28 -2.21
N GLN A 57 22.24 15.66 -1.18
CA GLN A 57 21.26 14.81 -0.52
C GLN A 57 19.84 15.01 -1.05
N HIS A 58 19.59 16.06 -1.84
CA HIS A 58 18.24 16.45 -2.26
C HIS A 58 17.58 15.37 -3.10
N GLN A 59 18.30 14.72 -4.01
CA GLN A 59 17.75 13.64 -4.83
C GLN A 59 17.15 12.52 -3.98
N LYS A 60 17.86 12.06 -2.95
CA LYS A 60 17.39 11.01 -2.04
C LYS A 60 16.17 11.47 -1.23
N LEU A 61 16.19 12.72 -0.76
CA LEU A 61 15.10 13.29 0.03
C LEU A 61 13.85 13.51 -0.82
N PHE A 62 13.99 13.95 -2.07
CA PHE A 62 12.87 14.04 -3.01
C PHE A 62 12.27 12.68 -3.31
N PHE A 63 13.10 11.67 -3.58
CA PHE A 63 12.61 10.30 -3.75
C PHE A 63 11.80 9.83 -2.53
N HIS A 64 12.33 10.01 -1.31
CA HIS A 64 11.58 9.66 -0.10
C HIS A 64 10.27 10.45 0.03
N LEU A 65 10.29 11.74 -0.28
CA LEU A 65 9.10 12.59 -0.20
C LEU A 65 8.03 12.10 -1.18
N ILE A 66 8.40 11.81 -2.43
CA ILE A 66 7.53 11.22 -3.46
C ILE A 66 6.96 9.89 -2.97
N PHE A 67 7.80 8.99 -2.45
CA PHE A 67 7.38 7.67 -1.96
C PHE A 67 6.31 7.79 -0.86
N TRP A 68 6.49 8.69 0.10
CA TRP A 68 5.51 8.89 1.17
C TRP A 68 4.24 9.59 0.67
N MET A 69 4.37 10.62 -0.18
CA MET A 69 3.22 11.37 -0.67
C MET A 69 2.33 10.54 -1.61
N SER A 70 2.92 9.66 -2.41
CA SER A 70 2.19 8.78 -3.33
C SER A 70 1.44 7.62 -2.65
N ASN A 71 1.53 7.49 -1.33
CA ASN A 71 0.60 6.65 -0.54
C ASN A 71 -0.78 7.30 -0.33
N SER A 72 -1.08 8.39 -1.04
CA SER A 72 -2.39 9.04 -1.11
C SER A 72 -2.63 9.59 -2.51
N PHE A 73 -3.82 9.39 -3.07
CA PHE A 73 -4.20 9.96 -4.37
C PHE A 73 -4.08 11.49 -4.38
N ALA A 74 -4.40 12.15 -3.25
CA ALA A 74 -4.28 13.61 -3.12
C ALA A 74 -2.83 14.11 -3.18
N GLY A 75 -1.83 13.24 -3.02
CA GLY A 75 -0.41 13.58 -3.05
C GLY A 75 0.25 13.39 -4.42
N LEU A 76 -0.46 12.84 -5.42
CA LEU A 76 0.15 12.43 -6.70
C LEU A 76 0.59 13.62 -7.56
N ASP A 77 -0.21 14.69 -7.62
CA ASP A 77 0.09 15.87 -8.46
C ASP A 77 1.40 16.58 -8.05
N ASP A 78 1.72 16.54 -6.75
CA ASP A 78 2.96 17.15 -6.25
C ASP A 78 4.19 16.27 -6.51
N CYS A 79 4.00 14.95 -6.70
CA CYS A 79 5.11 14.03 -6.95
C CYS A 79 5.84 14.34 -8.27
N GLU A 80 5.12 14.74 -9.32
CA GLU A 80 5.71 15.09 -10.62
C GLU A 80 6.62 16.30 -10.53
N LYS A 81 6.20 17.34 -9.81
CA LYS A 81 7.01 18.55 -9.58
C LYS A 81 8.28 18.23 -8.80
N LEU A 82 8.18 17.34 -7.81
CA LEU A 82 9.32 16.92 -7.00
C LEU A 82 10.32 16.05 -7.78
N ALA A 83 9.85 15.36 -8.82
CA ALA A 83 10.69 14.54 -9.70
C ALA A 83 11.36 15.34 -10.82
N GLU A 84 11.03 16.63 -11.00
CA GLU A 84 11.57 17.44 -12.09
C GLU A 84 13.11 17.48 -12.05
N GLY A 85 13.74 17.14 -13.17
CA GLY A 85 15.20 17.05 -13.28
C GLY A 85 15.81 15.75 -12.73
N TYR A 86 15.00 14.80 -12.25
CA TYR A 86 15.44 13.50 -11.78
C TYR A 86 14.78 12.37 -12.57
N ASP A 87 15.54 11.30 -12.82
CA ASP A 87 15.01 10.05 -13.36
C ASP A 87 14.79 9.06 -12.21
N PHE A 88 13.56 9.04 -11.69
CA PHE A 88 13.14 8.08 -10.68
C PHE A 88 12.26 7.01 -11.33
N PRO A 89 12.74 5.76 -11.47
CA PRO A 89 11.92 4.71 -12.07
C PRO A 89 10.60 4.44 -11.34
N PHE A 90 10.56 4.76 -10.05
CA PHE A 90 9.34 4.69 -9.24
C PHE A 90 8.21 5.62 -9.74
N MET A 91 8.51 6.63 -10.55
CA MET A 91 7.47 7.48 -11.17
C MET A 91 6.54 6.70 -12.11
N GLU A 92 6.97 5.54 -12.62
CA GLU A 92 6.08 4.61 -13.34
C GLU A 92 4.91 4.15 -12.46
N CYS A 93 5.14 3.92 -11.15
CA CYS A 93 4.10 3.58 -10.19
C CYS A 93 3.21 4.77 -9.88
N VAL A 94 3.79 5.98 -9.74
CA VAL A 94 3.02 7.22 -9.51
C VAL A 94 2.06 7.45 -10.67
N GLU A 95 2.53 7.27 -11.90
CA GLU A 95 1.69 7.41 -13.10
C GLU A 95 0.58 6.35 -13.13
N ALA A 96 0.90 5.09 -12.80
CA ALA A 96 -0.12 4.05 -12.74
C ALA A 96 -1.22 4.36 -11.70
N LEU A 97 -0.86 4.94 -10.55
CA LEU A 97 -1.82 5.38 -9.55
C LEU A 97 -2.70 6.53 -10.05
N LYS A 98 -2.16 7.45 -10.86
CA LYS A 98 -2.93 8.54 -11.49
C LYS A 98 -3.92 7.98 -12.52
N GLU A 99 -3.48 7.05 -13.37
CA GLU A 99 -4.32 6.39 -14.36
C GLU A 99 -5.47 5.61 -13.69
N TYR A 100 -5.17 4.88 -12.62
CA TYR A 100 -6.19 4.21 -11.81
C TYR A 100 -7.18 5.21 -11.21
N HIS A 101 -6.69 6.32 -10.64
CA HIS A 101 -7.55 7.36 -10.07
C HIS A 101 -8.45 8.04 -11.11
N ALA A 102 -8.00 8.10 -12.37
CA ALA A 102 -8.77 8.60 -13.50
C ALA A 102 -9.77 7.56 -14.07
N GLY A 103 -9.77 6.32 -13.57
CA GLY A 103 -10.61 5.21 -14.04
C GLY A 103 -10.06 4.48 -15.28
N HIS A 104 -8.77 4.64 -15.58
CA HIS A 104 -8.10 3.98 -16.69
C HIS A 104 -7.40 2.69 -16.22
N ASP A 105 -8.18 1.74 -15.72
CA ASP A 105 -7.70 0.55 -15.02
C ASP A 105 -6.77 -0.34 -15.86
N ASP A 106 -7.06 -0.51 -17.15
CA ASP A 106 -6.20 -1.29 -18.07
C ASP A 106 -4.81 -0.66 -18.22
N ARG A 107 -4.75 0.66 -18.29
CA ARG A 107 -3.49 1.40 -18.42
C ARG A 107 -2.70 1.35 -17.12
N ALA A 108 -3.37 1.54 -15.98
CA ALA A 108 -2.75 1.40 -14.67
C ALA A 108 -2.16 0.01 -14.48
N LEU A 109 -2.90 -1.04 -14.85
CA LEU A 109 -2.44 -2.42 -14.76
C LEU A 109 -1.22 -2.66 -15.65
N GLU A 110 -1.22 -2.20 -16.89
CA GLU A 110 -0.09 -2.32 -17.81
C GLU A 110 1.20 -1.71 -17.23
N LEU A 111 1.10 -0.49 -16.69
CA LEU A 111 2.22 0.22 -16.08
C LEU A 111 2.76 -0.52 -14.85
N LEU A 112 1.89 -0.97 -13.95
CA LEU A 112 2.31 -1.73 -12.77
C LEU A 112 2.91 -3.08 -13.15
N GLU A 113 2.32 -3.82 -14.08
CA GLU A 113 2.88 -5.08 -14.56
C GLU A 113 4.28 -4.90 -15.15
N ALA A 114 4.50 -3.85 -15.95
CA ALA A 114 5.81 -3.52 -16.49
C ALA A 114 6.82 -3.23 -15.37
N HIS A 115 6.41 -2.43 -14.37
CA HIS A 115 7.24 -2.10 -13.21
C HIS A 115 7.62 -3.35 -12.40
N TYR A 116 6.64 -4.15 -11.97
CA TYR A 116 6.88 -5.38 -11.20
C TYR A 116 7.68 -6.43 -11.99
N ARG A 117 7.52 -6.50 -13.32
CA ARG A 117 8.35 -7.39 -14.15
C ARG A 117 9.84 -7.04 -14.05
N LYS A 118 10.15 -5.73 -14.04
CA LYS A 118 11.50 -5.17 -14.03
C LYS A 118 12.11 -5.14 -12.62
N TYR A 119 11.36 -4.69 -11.62
CA TYR A 119 11.84 -4.41 -10.26
C TYR A 119 11.44 -5.45 -9.21
N LYS A 120 10.54 -6.39 -9.55
CA LYS A 120 10.06 -7.51 -8.72
C LYS A 120 9.16 -7.16 -7.55
N SER A 121 9.42 -6.06 -6.84
CA SER A 121 8.62 -5.64 -5.70
C SER A 121 8.57 -4.11 -5.58
N VAL A 122 7.56 -3.63 -4.87
CA VAL A 122 7.46 -2.25 -4.40
C VAL A 122 7.27 -2.31 -2.89
N GLU A 123 8.36 -2.58 -2.18
CA GLU A 123 8.34 -2.83 -0.74
C GLU A 123 7.95 -1.59 0.05
N GLY A 124 7.17 -1.79 1.11
CA GLY A 124 6.72 -0.75 2.02
C GLY A 124 5.69 0.20 1.42
N HIS A 125 5.24 0.04 0.18
CA HIS A 125 4.29 0.97 -0.42
C HIS A 125 2.86 0.44 -0.40
N PHE A 126 2.04 0.92 0.53
CA PHE A 126 0.65 0.49 0.68
C PHE A 126 -0.17 0.70 -0.61
N LEU A 127 -0.22 1.93 -1.14
CA LEU A 127 -1.21 2.25 -2.18
C LEU A 127 -0.94 1.53 -3.51
N VAL A 128 0.33 1.42 -3.94
CA VAL A 128 0.74 0.65 -5.13
C VAL A 128 0.33 -0.82 -5.01
N ASN A 129 0.64 -1.48 -3.89
CA ASN A 129 0.28 -2.90 -3.72
C ASN A 129 -1.24 -3.09 -3.63
N LYS A 130 -1.95 -2.18 -2.93
CA LYS A 130 -3.42 -2.16 -2.92
C LYS A 130 -3.98 -2.10 -4.33
N VAL A 131 -3.62 -1.07 -5.10
CA VAL A 131 -4.16 -0.85 -6.46
C VAL A 131 -3.82 -2.03 -7.37
N PHE A 132 -2.60 -2.55 -7.33
CA PHE A 132 -2.24 -3.70 -8.15
C PHE A 132 -3.04 -4.96 -7.81
N GLY A 133 -3.26 -5.22 -6.52
CA GLY A 133 -4.10 -6.33 -6.05
C GLY A 133 -5.56 -6.18 -6.49
N LEU A 134 -6.13 -4.98 -6.34
CA LEU A 134 -7.51 -4.68 -6.76
C LEU A 134 -7.70 -4.90 -8.27
N LEU A 135 -6.79 -4.37 -9.09
CA LEU A 135 -6.83 -4.52 -10.54
C LEU A 135 -6.79 -5.98 -10.97
N TRP A 136 -5.94 -6.81 -10.37
CA TRP A 136 -5.92 -8.25 -10.66
C TRP A 136 -7.21 -8.95 -10.26
N ALA A 137 -7.78 -8.60 -9.11
CA ALA A 137 -9.02 -9.19 -8.62
C ALA A 137 -10.19 -8.86 -9.54
N GLU A 138 -10.27 -7.61 -10.02
CA GLU A 138 -11.30 -7.16 -10.96
C GLU A 138 -11.23 -7.89 -12.29
N LYS A 139 -10.01 -8.18 -12.78
CA LYS A 139 -9.80 -9.02 -13.97
C LYS A 139 -10.09 -10.51 -13.74
N GLY A 140 -10.56 -10.90 -12.55
CA GLY A 140 -10.86 -12.29 -12.19
C GLY A 140 -9.63 -13.13 -11.86
N PHE A 141 -8.45 -12.54 -11.75
CA PHE A 141 -7.21 -13.24 -11.40
C PHE A 141 -6.97 -13.19 -9.89
N GLY A 142 -7.93 -13.69 -9.11
CA GLY A 142 -7.86 -13.68 -7.64
C GLY A 142 -6.57 -14.27 -7.07
N GLN A 143 -6.01 -15.32 -7.69
CA GLN A 143 -4.74 -15.92 -7.24
C GLN A 143 -3.56 -14.95 -7.36
N LYS A 144 -3.55 -14.09 -8.38
CA LYS A 144 -2.53 -13.04 -8.54
C LYS A 144 -2.77 -11.88 -7.59
N ALA A 145 -4.02 -11.57 -7.29
CA ALA A 145 -4.40 -10.46 -6.41
C ALA A 145 -4.01 -10.69 -4.95
N ILE A 146 -4.24 -11.90 -4.42
CA ILE A 146 -4.03 -12.26 -3.01
C ILE A 146 -2.71 -11.72 -2.44
N PRO A 147 -1.52 -12.04 -2.98
CA PRO A 147 -0.25 -11.62 -2.37
C PRO A 147 -0.08 -10.10 -2.29
N PHE A 148 -0.67 -9.33 -3.22
CA PHE A 148 -0.60 -7.87 -3.16
C PHE A 148 -1.60 -7.28 -2.17
N LEU A 149 -2.79 -7.87 -2.09
CA LEU A 149 -3.82 -7.47 -1.12
C LEU A 149 -3.38 -7.79 0.30
N THR A 150 -2.82 -8.98 0.55
CA THR A 150 -2.28 -9.35 1.86
C THR A 150 -1.10 -8.46 2.23
N TYR A 151 -0.18 -8.17 1.31
CA TYR A 151 0.91 -7.22 1.55
C TYR A 151 0.41 -5.81 1.88
N ALA A 152 -0.60 -5.30 1.17
CA ALA A 152 -1.21 -4.02 1.49
C ALA A 152 -1.86 -4.03 2.89
N LEU A 153 -2.52 -5.12 3.26
CA LEU A 153 -3.13 -5.29 4.59
C LEU A 153 -2.10 -5.44 5.71
N GLN A 154 -0.87 -5.90 5.44
CA GLN A 154 0.22 -5.85 6.43
C GLN A 154 0.55 -4.40 6.84
N LEU A 155 0.47 -3.48 5.87
CA LEU A 155 0.75 -2.07 6.07
C LEU A 155 -0.47 -1.34 6.63
N LYS A 156 -1.67 -1.69 6.16
CA LYS A 156 -2.94 -1.09 6.63
C LYS A 156 -4.00 -2.17 6.84
N PRO A 157 -4.01 -2.83 8.02
CA PRO A 157 -4.83 -4.02 8.27
C PRO A 157 -6.34 -3.80 8.26
N ASP A 158 -6.76 -2.56 8.45
CA ASP A 158 -8.15 -2.11 8.49
C ASP A 158 -8.65 -1.51 7.17
N ASP A 159 -7.92 -1.71 6.06
CA ASP A 159 -8.41 -1.27 4.75
C ASP A 159 -9.57 -2.16 4.26
N GLU A 160 -10.79 -1.69 4.50
CA GLU A 160 -12.04 -2.40 4.22
C GLU A 160 -12.18 -2.84 2.75
N GLU A 161 -11.71 -2.02 1.81
CA GLU A 161 -11.75 -2.35 0.38
C GLU A 161 -10.82 -3.53 0.04
N CYS A 162 -9.59 -3.53 0.59
CA CYS A 162 -8.68 -4.67 0.49
C CYS A 162 -9.28 -5.93 1.13
N LEU A 163 -9.83 -5.83 2.35
CA LEU A 163 -10.44 -6.97 3.06
C LEU A 163 -11.61 -7.56 2.25
N LYS A 164 -12.56 -6.73 1.82
CA LYS A 164 -13.71 -7.19 1.01
C LYS A 164 -13.27 -7.83 -0.30
N THR A 165 -12.25 -7.29 -0.95
CA THR A 165 -11.75 -7.85 -2.21
C THR A 165 -10.99 -9.16 -1.98
N LEU A 166 -10.20 -9.25 -0.92
CA LEU A 166 -9.50 -10.46 -0.53
C LEU A 166 -10.48 -11.60 -0.19
N LYS A 167 -11.57 -11.29 0.55
CA LYS A 167 -12.67 -12.23 0.81
C LYS A 167 -13.24 -12.81 -0.49
N LYS A 168 -13.55 -11.96 -1.47
CA LYS A 168 -14.06 -12.39 -2.79
C LYS A 168 -13.06 -13.28 -3.52
N CYS A 169 -11.76 -12.97 -3.44
CA CYS A 169 -10.71 -13.78 -4.05
C CYS A 169 -10.67 -15.20 -3.44
N TYR A 170 -10.79 -15.31 -2.12
CA TYR A 170 -10.86 -16.61 -1.44
C TYR A 170 -12.14 -17.38 -1.76
N GLU A 171 -13.30 -16.70 -1.84
CA GLU A 171 -14.57 -17.29 -2.27
C GLU A 171 -14.47 -17.92 -3.66
N GLN A 172 -13.93 -17.19 -4.64
CA GLN A 172 -13.76 -17.67 -6.02
C GLN A 172 -12.84 -18.90 -6.11
N GLN A 173 -11.93 -19.07 -5.16
CA GLN A 173 -10.98 -20.18 -5.11
C GLN A 173 -11.46 -21.34 -4.21
N ASN A 174 -12.68 -21.25 -3.66
CA ASN A 174 -13.16 -22.17 -2.61
C ASN A 174 -12.21 -22.29 -1.41
N ASN A 175 -11.43 -21.24 -1.11
CA ASN A 175 -10.57 -21.19 0.06
C ASN A 175 -11.40 -20.79 1.29
N VAL A 176 -12.05 -21.79 1.89
CA VAL A 176 -12.94 -21.63 3.04
C VAL A 176 -12.21 -21.02 4.24
N THR A 177 -10.97 -21.44 4.49
CA THR A 177 -10.17 -20.97 5.63
C THR A 177 -9.83 -19.49 5.49
N GLY A 178 -9.26 -19.08 4.35
CA GLY A 178 -8.91 -17.68 4.11
C GLY A 178 -10.13 -16.76 4.13
N LYS A 179 -11.24 -17.21 3.54
CA LYS A 179 -12.52 -16.48 3.63
C LYS A 179 -12.93 -16.24 5.07
N LYS A 180 -12.96 -17.29 5.90
CA LYS A 180 -13.39 -17.22 7.29
C LYS A 180 -12.53 -16.25 8.11
N VAL A 181 -11.21 -16.29 7.92
CA VAL A 181 -10.28 -15.35 8.57
C VAL A 181 -10.62 -13.90 8.23
N VAL A 182 -10.88 -13.61 6.95
CA VAL A 182 -11.24 -12.25 6.53
C VAL A 182 -12.62 -11.83 7.05
N GLU A 183 -13.57 -12.76 7.17
CA GLU A 183 -14.87 -12.50 7.80
C GLU A 183 -14.72 -12.13 9.27
N GLU A 184 -13.94 -12.88 10.03
CA GLU A 184 -13.65 -12.58 11.43
C GLU A 184 -12.99 -11.20 11.59
N ILE A 185 -12.06 -10.83 10.70
CA ILE A 185 -11.44 -9.50 10.70
C ILE A 185 -12.47 -8.41 10.42
N LEU A 186 -13.35 -8.60 9.43
CA LEU A 186 -14.39 -7.61 9.09
C LEU A 186 -15.37 -7.40 10.25
N GLU A 187 -15.74 -8.46 10.96
CA GLU A 187 -16.62 -8.40 12.14
C GLU A 187 -15.99 -7.62 13.32
N MET A 188 -14.67 -7.43 13.36
CA MET A 188 -14.02 -6.60 14.38
C MET A 188 -14.31 -5.09 14.23
N PHE A 189 -14.82 -4.67 13.08
CA PHE A 189 -15.11 -3.26 12.76
C PHE A 189 -16.60 -2.88 12.81
N ASP A 190 -17.49 -3.87 12.92
CA ASP A 190 -18.95 -3.70 13.05
C ASP A 190 -19.38 -3.47 14.51
#